data_AF-A0A0C5BXQ1-F1
#
_entry.id   AF-A0A0C5BXQ1-F1
#
_cell.length_a   1.000
_cell.length_b   1.000
_cell.length_c   1.000
_cell.angle_alpha   90.00
_cell.angle_beta   90.00
_cell.angle_gamma   90.00
#
_symmetry.space_group_name_H-M   'P 1'
#
loop_
_entity.id
_entity.type
_entity.pdbx_description
1 polymer ?
#
loop_
_entity_poly.entity_id
_entity_poly.type
_entity_poly.pdbx_seq_one_letter_code
_entity_poly.pdbx_strand_id
1 'polypeptide(L)'
;MGLLDRLSRTFDKHGYDLDGYDKDGFDKKGYDKNGYDKDGFDKKGYDKNGYNKNGFNKKGYDKKGYDKKGYKDGFDKDGFDFKGYNINGFNKNGYDENGYDKDGYDNRGFSIDGIHIDTKIAFDKEGFNKKGYDENGYNENGYDKNGYNKNGYDRDGYDLDGYNKKGYDKKGFNIDGYDENGYDSSGYDENGYNENGYDLDGYDENGYDSSGYDKLGYDHLGYDKEGYNQEGFNKFNKKKNEVLSD
;
A
#
# COMPACT_ATOMS: atom_id res chain seq x y z
N MET A 1 39.24 -34.02 79.78
CA MET A 1 37.99 -33.24 79.89
C MET A 1 38.35 -31.80 80.21
N GLY A 2 38.10 -30.90 79.28
CA GLY A 2 38.45 -29.47 79.36
C GLY A 2 38.15 -28.82 78.00
N LEU A 3 36.87 -28.61 77.71
CA LEU A 3 36.18 -27.31 77.80
C LEU A 3 36.37 -26.34 76.62
N LEU A 4 36.86 -26.79 75.47
CA LEU A 4 36.88 -25.97 74.24
C LEU A 4 36.61 -26.79 72.96
N ASP A 5 35.77 -27.82 73.06
CA ASP A 5 35.32 -28.55 71.87
C ASP A 5 33.79 -28.66 71.86
N ARG A 6 33.19 -28.28 70.73
CA ARG A 6 31.74 -28.14 70.45
C ARG A 6 31.05 -26.87 70.97
N LEU A 7 31.33 -25.74 70.32
CA LEU A 7 30.25 -24.84 69.88
C LEU A 7 29.39 -25.59 68.84
N SER A 8 28.68 -26.63 69.29
CA SER A 8 27.55 -27.18 68.57
C SER A 8 26.56 -26.03 68.48
N ARG A 9 26.39 -25.44 67.29
CA ARG A 9 25.28 -24.52 67.02
C ARG A 9 24.00 -25.29 67.39
N THR A 10 23.47 -25.03 68.57
CA THR A 10 22.24 -25.66 69.04
C THR A 10 21.11 -25.00 68.30
N PHE A 11 20.48 -25.74 67.39
CA PHE A 11 19.31 -25.29 66.66
C PHE A 11 18.06 -25.51 67.52
N ASP A 12 17.13 -24.56 67.49
CA ASP A 12 15.83 -24.64 68.15
C ASP A 12 14.95 -25.75 67.53
N LYS A 13 13.76 -25.97 68.09
CA LYS A 13 12.78 -26.96 67.57
C LYS A 13 12.36 -26.68 66.12
N HIS A 14 12.57 -25.46 65.63
CA HIS A 14 12.26 -25.01 64.27
C HIS A 14 13.48 -25.02 63.35
N GLY A 15 14.66 -25.44 63.83
CA GLY A 15 15.87 -25.60 63.04
C GLY A 15 16.76 -24.36 62.93
N TYR A 16 16.60 -23.33 63.78
CA TYR A 16 17.37 -22.08 63.77
C TYR A 16 18.31 -21.95 64.97
N ASP A 17 19.53 -21.42 64.77
CA ASP A 17 20.50 -21.16 65.83
C ASP A 17 20.09 -19.94 66.70
N LEU A 18 20.91 -19.64 67.73
CA LEU A 18 20.66 -18.51 68.64
C LEU A 18 20.69 -17.14 67.93
N ASP A 19 21.35 -17.04 66.78
CA ASP A 19 21.39 -15.84 65.95
C ASP A 19 20.17 -15.77 64.99
N GLY A 20 19.34 -16.81 64.95
CA GLY A 20 18.12 -16.89 64.14
C GLY A 20 18.32 -17.44 62.73
N TYR A 21 19.41 -18.17 62.46
CA TYR A 21 19.75 -18.73 61.15
C TYR A 21 19.65 -20.26 61.13
N ASP A 22 19.15 -20.83 60.03
CA ASP A 22 19.06 -22.27 59.83
C ASP A 22 20.44 -22.93 59.65
N LYS A 23 20.46 -24.26 59.46
CA LYS A 23 21.70 -25.02 59.20
C LYS A 23 22.45 -24.58 57.95
N ASP A 24 21.72 -24.06 56.96
CA ASP A 24 22.28 -23.53 55.71
C ASP A 24 22.75 -22.08 55.87
N GLY A 25 22.49 -21.44 57.01
CA GLY A 25 22.91 -20.08 57.34
C GLY A 25 21.91 -18.99 56.94
N PHE A 26 20.63 -19.30 56.75
CA PHE A 26 19.58 -18.36 56.35
C PHE A 26 18.56 -18.09 57.45
N ASP A 27 18.13 -16.83 57.58
CA ASP A 27 17.11 -16.42 58.54
C ASP A 27 15.72 -16.97 58.16
N LYS A 28 14.72 -16.77 59.03
CA LYS A 28 13.32 -17.18 58.75
C LYS A 28 12.71 -16.56 57.50
N LYS A 29 13.32 -15.49 56.98
CA LYS A 29 12.90 -14.81 55.73
C LYS A 29 13.72 -15.29 54.53
N GLY A 30 14.65 -16.23 54.72
CA GLY A 30 15.46 -16.85 53.68
C GLY A 30 16.73 -16.08 53.32
N TYR A 31 17.24 -15.19 54.17
CA TYR A 31 18.44 -14.37 53.90
C TYR A 31 19.62 -14.74 54.82
N ASP A 32 20.82 -14.77 54.27
CA ASP A 32 22.05 -15.02 55.01
C ASP A 32 22.43 -13.85 55.95
N LYS A 33 23.49 -14.01 56.73
CA LYS A 33 24.00 -12.97 57.63
C LYS A 33 24.39 -11.67 56.91
N ASN A 34 24.67 -11.73 55.61
CA ASN A 34 24.98 -10.58 54.77
C ASN A 34 23.73 -9.98 54.10
N GLY A 35 22.55 -10.56 54.31
CA GLY A 35 21.27 -10.09 53.79
C GLY A 35 20.94 -10.57 52.37
N TYR A 36 21.56 -11.66 51.89
CA TYR A 36 21.33 -12.26 50.57
C TYR A 36 20.58 -13.58 50.66
N ASP A 37 19.65 -13.83 49.73
CA ASP A 37 18.93 -15.09 49.64
C ASP A 37 19.81 -16.24 49.12
N LYS A 38 19.24 -17.45 49.01
CA LYS A 38 19.94 -18.63 48.48
C LYS A 38 20.45 -18.45 47.04
N ASP A 39 19.81 -17.57 46.27
CA ASP A 39 20.22 -17.22 44.90
C ASP A 39 21.29 -16.10 44.88
N GLY A 40 21.66 -15.55 46.05
CA GLY A 40 22.67 -14.51 46.21
C GLY A 40 22.16 -13.08 46.00
N PHE A 41 20.85 -12.82 46.12
CA PHE A 41 20.22 -11.51 45.94
C PHE A 41 19.72 -10.92 47.26
N ASP A 42 19.92 -9.60 47.43
CA ASP A 42 19.41 -8.87 48.58
C ASP A 42 17.87 -8.77 48.55
N LYS A 43 17.27 -8.23 49.63
CA LYS A 43 15.81 -8.00 49.70
C LYS A 43 15.25 -7.10 48.59
N LYS A 44 16.10 -6.35 47.90
CA LYS A 44 15.74 -5.50 46.76
C LYS A 44 15.97 -6.20 45.42
N GLY A 45 16.42 -7.45 45.44
CA GLY A 45 16.66 -8.29 44.27
C GLY A 45 18.01 -8.06 43.58
N TYR A 46 19.03 -7.56 44.29
CA TYR A 46 20.35 -7.27 43.73
C TYR A 46 21.45 -8.14 44.35
N ASP A 47 22.35 -8.66 43.52
CA ASP A 47 23.51 -9.43 43.94
C ASP A 47 24.53 -8.56 44.71
N LYS A 48 25.59 -9.19 45.21
CA LYS A 48 26.69 -8.49 45.91
C LYS A 48 27.37 -7.41 45.07
N ASN A 49 27.31 -7.52 43.74
CA ASN A 49 27.86 -6.55 42.81
C ASN A 49 26.85 -5.45 42.43
N GLY A 50 25.63 -5.50 42.98
CA GLY A 50 24.57 -4.53 42.74
C GLY A 50 23.76 -4.76 41.46
N TYR A 51 23.74 -5.97 40.91
CA TYR A 51 22.99 -6.35 39.70
C TYR A 51 21.83 -7.28 40.02
N ASN A 52 20.68 -7.06 39.40
CA ASN A 52 19.53 -7.94 39.54
C ASN A 52 19.70 -9.28 38.81
N LYS A 53 18.73 -10.18 38.94
CA LYS A 53 18.73 -11.50 38.29
C LYS A 53 18.83 -11.43 36.75
N ASN A 54 18.43 -10.31 36.16
CA ASN A 54 18.56 -10.05 34.72
C ASN A 54 19.91 -9.40 34.35
N GLY A 55 20.82 -9.23 35.31
CA GLY A 55 22.16 -8.68 35.08
C GLY A 55 22.24 -7.15 34.99
N PHE A 56 21.20 -6.41 35.45
CA PHE A 56 21.16 -4.95 35.41
C PHE A 56 21.27 -4.32 36.79
N ASN A 57 22.04 -3.24 36.90
CA ASN A 57 22.15 -2.46 38.13
C ASN A 57 20.88 -1.64 38.41
N LYS A 58 20.84 -0.95 39.57
CA LYS A 58 19.70 -0.10 39.96
C LYS A 58 19.36 1.01 38.96
N LYS A 59 20.33 1.46 38.17
CA LYS A 59 20.14 2.46 37.10
C LYS A 59 19.70 1.84 35.77
N GLY A 60 19.60 0.50 35.69
CA GLY A 60 19.14 -0.22 34.51
C GLY A 60 20.24 -0.56 33.51
N TYR A 61 21.52 -0.51 33.91
CA TYR A 61 22.66 -0.84 33.04
C TYR A 61 23.27 -2.19 33.38
N ASP A 62 23.67 -2.94 32.37
CA ASP A 62 24.40 -4.19 32.50
C ASP A 62 25.85 -3.96 32.99
N LYS A 63 26.58 -5.06 33.21
CA LYS A 63 28.00 -4.99 33.64
C LYS A 63 28.93 -4.27 32.65
N LYS A 64 28.54 -4.16 31.38
CA LYS A 64 29.30 -3.49 30.32
C LYS A 64 28.87 -2.02 30.14
N GLY A 65 27.80 -1.59 30.83
CA GLY A 65 27.24 -0.25 30.77
C GLY A 65 26.15 -0.06 29.72
N TYR A 66 25.64 -1.14 29.12
CA TYR A 66 24.51 -1.06 28.19
C TYR A 66 23.20 -1.05 28.96
N ASP A 67 22.27 -0.20 28.53
CA ASP A 67 20.91 -0.19 29.06
C ASP A 67 20.14 -1.46 28.66
N LYS A 68 18.89 -1.57 29.10
CA LYS A 68 18.01 -2.70 28.77
C LYS A 68 17.72 -2.84 27.27
N LYS A 69 17.88 -1.77 26.49
CA LYS A 69 17.70 -1.77 25.04
C LYS A 69 18.99 -2.13 24.30
N GLY A 70 20.09 -2.31 25.02
CA GLY A 70 21.39 -2.65 24.45
C GLY A 70 22.21 -1.45 24.00
N TYR A 71 21.94 -0.25 24.51
CA TYR A 71 22.66 0.99 24.17
C TYR A 71 23.53 1.48 25.33
N LYS A 72 24.74 1.91 24.99
CA LYS A 72 25.69 2.56 25.89
C LYS A 72 26.12 3.87 25.24
N ASP A 73 26.01 4.97 25.97
CA ASP A 73 26.32 6.31 25.47
C ASP A 73 25.57 6.66 24.17
N GLY A 74 24.36 6.10 23.99
CA GLY A 74 23.53 6.30 22.81
C GLY A 74 23.74 5.30 21.67
N PHE A 75 24.74 4.42 21.75
CA PHE A 75 25.10 3.48 20.69
C PHE A 75 24.97 2.02 21.12
N ASP A 76 24.57 1.16 20.19
CA ASP A 76 24.52 -0.28 20.38
C ASP A 76 25.93 -0.90 20.41
N LYS A 77 26.01 -2.24 20.44
CA LYS A 77 27.29 -2.96 20.43
C LYS A 77 28.04 -2.85 19.10
N ASP A 78 27.34 -2.59 18.01
CA ASP A 78 27.91 -2.41 16.69
C ASP A 78 28.34 -0.94 16.46
N GLY A 79 28.06 -0.05 17.42
CA GLY A 79 28.41 1.36 17.38
C GLY A 79 27.39 2.23 16.64
N PHE A 80 26.15 1.77 16.49
CA PHE A 80 25.06 2.50 15.85
C PHE A 80 24.04 3.00 16.86
N ASP A 81 23.55 4.21 16.65
CA ASP A 81 22.50 4.79 17.48
C ASP A 81 21.14 4.12 17.21
N PHE A 82 20.11 4.57 17.92
CA PHE A 82 18.76 4.04 17.78
C PHE A 82 18.13 4.28 16.39
N LYS A 83 18.69 5.20 15.59
CA LYS A 83 18.31 5.44 14.20
C LYS A 83 19.12 4.59 13.22
N GLY A 84 20.15 3.87 13.69
CA GLY A 84 21.02 3.04 12.87
C GLY A 84 22.21 3.77 12.27
N TYR A 85 22.63 4.92 12.81
CA TYR A 85 23.79 5.69 12.38
C TYR A 85 24.94 5.59 13.38
N ASN A 86 26.17 5.46 12.88
CA ASN A 86 27.35 5.44 13.71
C ASN A 86 27.69 6.84 14.26
N ILE A 87 28.75 6.93 15.08
CA ILE A 87 29.20 8.21 15.65
C ILE A 87 29.56 9.28 14.61
N ASN A 88 29.91 8.87 13.38
CA ASN A 88 30.19 9.76 12.27
C ASN A 88 28.92 10.11 11.46
N GLY A 89 27.75 9.64 11.87
CA GLY A 89 26.47 9.90 11.22
C GLY A 89 26.17 9.02 10.01
N PHE A 90 26.88 7.89 9.82
CA PHE A 90 26.68 6.98 8.67
C PHE A 90 26.03 5.66 9.09
N ASN A 91 25.10 5.16 8.28
CA ASN A 91 24.45 3.88 8.48
C ASN A 91 25.40 2.70 8.15
N LYS A 92 24.91 1.47 8.33
CA LYS A 92 25.68 0.25 8.05
C LYS A 92 26.17 0.13 6.60
N ASN A 93 25.49 0.78 5.66
CA ASN A 93 25.88 0.83 4.25
C ASN A 93 26.82 1.99 3.92
N GLY A 94 27.18 2.82 4.91
CA GLY A 94 28.10 3.94 4.76
C GLY A 94 27.45 5.24 4.29
N TYR A 95 26.13 5.37 4.37
CA TYR A 95 25.40 6.57 3.95
C TYR A 95 24.86 7.36 5.13
N ASP A 96 24.88 8.68 5.05
CA ASP A 96 24.32 9.60 6.03
C ASP A 96 22.78 9.60 6.02
N GLU A 97 22.16 10.42 6.87
CA GLU A 97 20.70 10.55 6.95
C GLU A 97 20.08 11.09 5.65
N ASN A 98 20.88 11.76 4.80
CA ASN A 98 20.46 12.26 3.50
C ASN A 98 20.73 11.27 2.35
N GLY A 99 21.31 10.10 2.65
CA GLY A 99 21.60 9.06 1.68
C GLY A 99 22.90 9.26 0.90
N TYR A 100 23.85 10.05 1.39
CA TYR A 100 25.17 10.26 0.78
C TYR A 100 26.28 9.58 1.57
N ASP A 101 27.25 9.04 0.85
CA ASP A 101 28.45 8.51 1.44
C ASP A 101 29.38 9.61 1.98
N LYS A 102 30.50 9.20 2.59
CA LYS A 102 31.51 10.12 3.12
C LYS A 102 32.12 11.07 2.06
N ASP A 103 32.04 10.70 0.79
CA ASP A 103 32.59 11.45 -0.34
C ASP A 103 31.50 12.33 -1.00
N GLY A 104 30.26 12.29 -0.48
CA GLY A 104 29.14 13.12 -0.88
C GLY A 104 28.31 12.56 -2.04
N TYR A 105 28.36 11.25 -2.29
CA TYR A 105 27.65 10.59 -3.39
C TYR A 105 26.54 9.65 -2.90
N ASP A 106 25.42 9.63 -3.63
CA ASP A 106 24.33 8.69 -3.37
C ASP A 106 24.70 7.26 -3.81
N ASN A 107 23.80 6.31 -3.56
CA ASN A 107 24.00 4.90 -3.91
C ASN A 107 24.11 4.60 -5.41
N ARG A 108 23.82 5.58 -6.27
CA ARG A 108 24.01 5.51 -7.73
C ARG A 108 25.20 6.37 -8.17
N GLY A 109 26.00 6.85 -7.23
CA GLY A 109 27.19 7.63 -7.52
C GLY A 109 26.91 9.08 -7.90
N PHE A 110 25.73 9.65 -7.60
CA PHE A 110 25.44 11.06 -7.86
C PHE A 110 25.68 11.95 -6.64
N SER A 111 26.37 13.06 -6.84
CA SER A 111 26.55 14.08 -5.81
C SER A 111 25.22 14.77 -5.46
N ILE A 112 25.24 15.62 -4.44
CA ILE A 112 24.09 16.48 -4.12
C ILE A 112 23.66 17.34 -5.30
N ASP A 113 24.63 17.87 -6.06
CA ASP A 113 24.42 18.67 -7.26
C ASP A 113 24.01 17.84 -8.49
N GLY A 114 23.90 16.52 -8.35
CA GLY A 114 23.51 15.62 -9.41
C GLY A 114 24.62 15.28 -10.39
N ILE A 115 25.90 15.48 -10.02
CA ILE A 115 27.05 15.08 -10.85
C ILE A 115 27.45 13.65 -10.51
N HIS A 116 27.55 12.79 -11.53
CA HIS A 116 27.93 11.39 -11.35
C HIS A 116 29.44 11.22 -11.17
N ILE A 117 29.83 10.34 -10.24
CA ILE A 117 31.21 10.14 -9.79
C ILE A 117 32.13 9.71 -10.92
N ASP A 118 31.66 8.87 -11.85
CA ASP A 118 32.53 8.36 -12.92
C ASP A 118 32.60 9.29 -14.14
N THR A 119 31.47 9.87 -14.54
CA THR A 119 31.36 10.61 -15.81
C THR A 119 31.66 12.10 -15.63
N LYS A 120 31.63 12.59 -14.37
CA LYS A 120 31.83 14.01 -14.01
C LYS A 120 30.83 14.96 -14.67
N ILE A 121 29.69 14.44 -15.11
CA ILE A 121 28.56 15.19 -15.67
C ILE A 121 27.25 14.78 -14.99
N ALA A 122 26.13 15.38 -15.37
CA ALA A 122 24.83 15.14 -14.75
C ALA A 122 24.18 13.76 -15.06
N PHE A 123 24.87 12.91 -15.82
CA PHE A 123 24.39 11.62 -16.30
C PHE A 123 25.38 10.52 -15.94
N ASP A 124 24.89 9.34 -15.58
CA ASP A 124 25.70 8.14 -15.37
C ASP A 124 26.21 7.55 -16.69
N LYS A 125 26.84 6.38 -16.61
CA LYS A 125 27.37 5.67 -17.79
C LYS A 125 26.28 5.13 -18.72
N GLU A 126 25.06 4.97 -18.21
CA GLU A 126 23.89 4.51 -18.96
C GLU A 126 23.13 5.69 -19.59
N GLY A 127 23.54 6.92 -19.27
CA GLY A 127 22.96 8.14 -19.81
C GLY A 127 21.78 8.68 -19.01
N PHE A 128 21.54 8.18 -17.79
CA PHE A 128 20.46 8.65 -16.93
C PHE A 128 20.98 9.61 -15.86
N ASN A 129 20.19 10.61 -15.52
CA ASN A 129 20.52 11.55 -14.46
C ASN A 129 20.16 11.00 -13.08
N LYS A 130 20.47 11.76 -12.03
CA LYS A 130 20.07 11.42 -10.65
C LYS A 130 18.57 11.14 -10.47
N LYS A 131 17.69 11.68 -11.31
CA LYS A 131 16.24 11.38 -11.25
C LYS A 131 15.84 10.14 -12.07
N GLY A 132 16.78 9.50 -12.76
CA GLY A 132 16.56 8.33 -13.60
C GLY A 132 16.04 8.68 -14.99
N TYR A 133 16.30 9.88 -15.51
CA TYR A 133 15.88 10.30 -16.84
C TYR A 133 17.08 10.60 -17.74
N ASP A 134 16.97 10.24 -19.01
CA ASP A 134 17.94 10.55 -20.04
C ASP A 134 17.96 12.04 -20.39
N GLU A 135 18.83 12.43 -21.32
CA GLU A 135 18.93 13.82 -21.81
C GLU A 135 17.63 14.32 -22.45
N ASN A 136 16.81 13.42 -23.00
CA ASN A 136 15.50 13.74 -23.57
C ASN A 136 14.38 13.77 -22.52
N GLY A 137 14.68 13.47 -21.26
CA GLY A 137 13.71 13.46 -20.16
C GLY A 137 12.91 12.18 -20.02
N TYR A 138 13.35 11.05 -20.59
CA TYR A 138 12.69 9.74 -20.51
C TYR A 138 13.47 8.78 -19.60
N ASN A 139 12.75 7.99 -18.80
CA ASN A 139 13.35 6.94 -18.00
C ASN A 139 13.76 5.73 -18.85
N GLU A 140 14.36 4.72 -18.20
CA GLU A 140 14.77 3.48 -18.86
C GLU A 140 13.64 2.78 -19.62
N ASN A 141 12.39 2.94 -19.19
CA ASN A 141 11.22 2.39 -19.87
C ASN A 141 10.69 3.30 -21.00
N GLY A 142 11.35 4.41 -21.31
CA GLY A 142 10.96 5.34 -22.36
C GLY A 142 9.82 6.29 -21.99
N TYR A 143 9.57 6.53 -20.70
CA TYR A 143 8.50 7.41 -20.20
C TYR A 143 9.06 8.63 -19.48
N ASP A 144 8.44 9.79 -19.71
CA ASP A 144 8.79 11.03 -19.06
C ASP A 144 8.36 11.07 -17.59
N LYS A 145 8.60 12.20 -16.92
CA LYS A 145 8.20 12.41 -15.52
C LYS A 145 6.70 12.36 -15.27
N ASN A 146 5.89 12.57 -16.31
CA ASN A 146 4.44 12.53 -16.26
C ASN A 146 3.90 11.14 -16.64
N GLY A 147 4.77 10.21 -17.02
CA GLY A 147 4.40 8.85 -17.40
C GLY A 147 4.03 8.68 -18.87
N TYR A 148 4.39 9.63 -19.74
CA TYR A 148 4.12 9.59 -21.18
C TYR A 148 5.37 9.27 -21.99
N ASN A 149 5.20 8.44 -23.02
CA ASN A 149 6.28 8.12 -23.94
C ASN A 149 6.53 9.28 -24.92
N LYS A 150 7.52 9.11 -25.81
CA LYS A 150 7.86 10.12 -26.81
C LYS A 150 6.73 10.51 -27.78
N ASN A 151 5.74 9.64 -27.93
CA ASN A 151 4.55 9.90 -28.75
C ASN A 151 3.40 10.51 -27.94
N GLY A 152 3.60 10.81 -26.66
CA GLY A 152 2.58 11.42 -25.80
C GLY A 152 1.57 10.45 -25.21
N TYR A 153 1.85 9.14 -25.21
CA TYR A 153 0.94 8.12 -24.65
C TYR A 153 1.49 7.51 -23.37
N ASP A 154 0.61 7.25 -22.41
CA ASP A 154 0.89 6.57 -21.16
C ASP A 154 1.20 5.07 -21.38
N ARG A 155 1.34 4.34 -20.28
CA ARG A 155 1.58 2.89 -20.32
C ARG A 155 0.38 2.08 -20.83
N ASP A 156 -0.82 2.61 -20.70
CA ASP A 156 -2.05 2.01 -21.18
C ASP A 156 -2.34 2.36 -22.66
N GLY A 157 -1.55 3.27 -23.25
CA GLY A 157 -1.67 3.70 -24.63
C GLY A 157 -2.60 4.91 -24.85
N TYR A 158 -2.88 5.69 -23.80
CA TYR A 158 -3.74 6.87 -23.83
C TYR A 158 -2.94 8.16 -23.64
N ASP A 159 -3.34 9.21 -24.34
CA ASP A 159 -2.73 10.52 -24.23
C ASP A 159 -3.17 11.26 -22.96
N LEU A 160 -2.76 12.53 -22.84
CA LEU A 160 -3.11 13.37 -21.70
C LEU A 160 -4.62 13.63 -21.59
N ASP A 161 -5.33 13.62 -22.72
CA ASP A 161 -6.77 13.83 -22.79
C ASP A 161 -7.55 12.52 -22.57
N GLY A 162 -6.84 11.39 -22.44
CA GLY A 162 -7.41 10.09 -22.15
C GLY A 162 -7.83 9.30 -23.39
N TYR A 163 -7.33 9.67 -24.58
CA TYR A 163 -7.64 9.01 -25.85
C TYR A 163 -6.45 8.22 -26.38
N ASN A 164 -6.73 7.05 -26.95
CA ASN A 164 -5.72 6.23 -27.59
C ASN A 164 -5.32 6.81 -28.95
N LYS A 165 -4.36 6.17 -29.62
CA LYS A 165 -3.90 6.60 -30.95
C LYS A 165 -4.99 6.65 -32.03
N LYS A 166 -6.08 5.91 -31.88
CA LYS A 166 -7.24 5.94 -32.77
C LYS A 166 -8.25 7.04 -32.39
N GLY A 167 -8.05 7.76 -31.28
CA GLY A 167 -8.96 8.79 -30.81
C GLY A 167 -10.10 8.29 -29.93
N TYR A 168 -9.99 7.09 -29.32
CA TYR A 168 -11.01 6.52 -28.44
C TYR A 168 -10.53 6.46 -26.99
N ASP A 169 -11.43 6.76 -26.05
CA ASP A 169 -11.19 6.68 -24.62
C ASP A 169 -11.12 5.22 -24.11
N LYS A 170 -10.90 5.04 -22.81
CA LYS A 170 -10.85 3.71 -22.18
C LYS A 170 -12.16 2.93 -22.29
N LYS A 171 -13.29 3.59 -22.57
CA LYS A 171 -14.60 2.98 -22.76
C LYS A 171 -14.91 2.68 -24.23
N GLY A 172 -14.04 3.12 -25.15
CA GLY A 172 -14.20 2.92 -26.59
C GLY A 172 -14.98 4.02 -27.30
N PHE A 173 -15.14 5.20 -26.69
CA PHE A 173 -15.83 6.35 -27.29
C PHE A 173 -14.86 7.45 -27.72
N ASN A 174 -15.12 8.07 -28.85
CA ASN A 174 -14.36 9.21 -29.34
C ASN A 174 -14.67 10.50 -28.55
N ILE A 175 -14.07 11.61 -28.95
CA ILE A 175 -14.29 12.90 -28.29
C ILE A 175 -15.74 13.40 -28.37
N ASP A 176 -16.47 12.99 -29.41
CA ASP A 176 -17.87 13.33 -29.63
C ASP A 176 -18.83 12.36 -28.89
N GLY A 177 -18.31 11.32 -28.24
CA GLY A 177 -19.10 10.36 -27.47
C GLY A 177 -19.61 9.15 -28.24
N TYR A 178 -19.07 8.86 -29.43
CA TYR A 178 -19.46 7.74 -30.29
C TYR A 178 -18.38 6.66 -30.37
N ASP A 179 -18.81 5.39 -30.47
CA ASP A 179 -17.92 4.24 -30.60
C ASP A 179 -17.33 4.09 -32.02
N GLU A 180 -16.54 3.04 -32.27
CA GLU A 180 -15.94 2.78 -33.59
C GLU A 180 -17.00 2.51 -34.69
N ASN A 181 -18.23 2.18 -34.31
CA ASN A 181 -19.35 1.95 -35.22
C ASN A 181 -20.25 3.20 -35.38
N GLY A 182 -19.99 4.28 -34.65
CA GLY A 182 -20.77 5.51 -34.71
C GLY A 182 -21.98 5.56 -33.77
N TYR A 183 -22.04 4.71 -32.75
CA TYR A 183 -23.13 4.70 -31.76
C TYR A 183 -22.68 5.30 -30.41
N ASP A 184 -23.58 6.05 -29.79
CA ASP A 184 -23.40 6.61 -28.46
C ASP A 184 -23.47 5.53 -27.37
N SER A 185 -23.26 5.93 -26.12
CA SER A 185 -23.34 5.01 -24.97
C SER A 185 -24.73 4.39 -24.73
N SER A 186 -25.78 4.92 -25.37
CA SER A 186 -27.15 4.40 -25.34
C SER A 186 -27.47 3.48 -26.53
N GLY A 187 -26.55 3.36 -27.49
CA GLY A 187 -26.69 2.54 -28.69
C GLY A 187 -27.37 3.24 -29.86
N TYR A 188 -27.35 4.58 -29.92
CA TYR A 188 -27.95 5.38 -31.00
C TYR A 188 -26.89 6.18 -31.76
N ASP A 189 -27.07 6.31 -33.07
CA ASP A 189 -26.20 7.10 -33.95
C ASP A 189 -26.42 8.62 -33.77
N GLU A 190 -25.68 9.43 -34.52
CA GLU A 190 -25.82 10.90 -34.49
C GLU A 190 -27.22 11.39 -34.87
N ASN A 191 -27.98 10.59 -35.63
CA ASN A 191 -29.35 10.91 -36.04
C ASN A 191 -30.40 10.39 -35.03
N GLY A 192 -29.99 9.69 -33.98
CA GLY A 192 -30.88 9.15 -32.95
C GLY A 192 -31.49 7.79 -33.28
N TYR A 193 -30.90 7.02 -34.19
CA TYR A 193 -31.35 5.67 -34.57
C TYR A 193 -30.39 4.59 -34.06
N ASN A 194 -30.94 3.47 -33.60
CA ASN A 194 -30.15 2.31 -33.17
C ASN A 194 -29.61 1.51 -34.38
N GLU A 195 -28.85 0.44 -34.11
CA GLU A 195 -28.27 -0.44 -35.15
C GLU A 195 -29.32 -1.05 -36.09
N ASN A 196 -30.57 -1.19 -35.65
CA ASN A 196 -31.68 -1.70 -36.47
C ASN A 196 -32.43 -0.58 -37.23
N GLY A 197 -32.00 0.68 -37.10
CA GLY A 197 -32.62 1.83 -37.76
C GLY A 197 -33.86 2.37 -37.06
N TYR A 198 -34.06 2.10 -35.76
CA TYR A 198 -35.21 2.62 -34.99
C TYR A 198 -34.79 3.65 -33.95
N ASP A 199 -35.59 4.70 -33.78
CA ASP A 199 -35.44 5.72 -32.75
C ASP A 199 -35.79 5.19 -31.34
N LEU A 200 -35.65 6.06 -30.34
CA LEU A 200 -35.95 5.72 -28.94
C LEU A 200 -37.44 5.38 -28.72
N ASP A 201 -38.35 5.89 -29.56
CA ASP A 201 -39.78 5.60 -29.53
C ASP A 201 -40.11 4.26 -30.26
N GLY A 202 -39.13 3.66 -30.94
CA GLY A 202 -39.28 2.40 -31.68
C GLY A 202 -39.72 2.56 -33.14
N TYR A 203 -39.51 3.74 -33.75
CA TYR A 203 -39.89 4.06 -35.12
C TYR A 203 -38.69 4.30 -36.03
N ASP A 204 -38.78 3.86 -37.29
CA ASP A 204 -37.75 4.08 -38.29
C ASP A 204 -37.74 5.53 -38.82
N GLU A 205 -36.80 5.85 -39.72
CA GLU A 205 -36.70 7.17 -40.37
C GLU A 205 -38.00 7.60 -41.10
N ASN A 206 -38.81 6.62 -41.52
CA ASN A 206 -40.09 6.86 -42.19
C ASN A 206 -41.27 6.95 -41.20
N GLY A 207 -41.03 6.77 -39.90
CA GLY A 207 -42.04 6.85 -38.85
C GLY A 207 -42.83 5.56 -38.63
N TYR A 208 -42.31 4.39 -39.01
CA TYR A 208 -42.94 3.07 -38.82
C TYR A 208 -42.23 2.21 -37.78
N ASP A 209 -43.01 1.49 -36.97
CA ASP A 209 -42.49 0.54 -35.98
C ASP A 209 -41.94 -0.74 -36.63
N SER A 210 -41.34 -1.62 -35.82
CA SER A 210 -40.84 -2.92 -36.29
C SER A 210 -41.90 -3.86 -36.88
N SER A 211 -43.19 -3.56 -36.68
CA SER A 211 -44.31 -4.27 -37.29
C SER A 211 -44.84 -3.59 -38.56
N GLY A 212 -44.24 -2.47 -38.98
CA GLY A 212 -44.61 -1.70 -40.15
C GLY A 212 -45.77 -0.72 -39.94
N TYR A 213 -46.07 -0.31 -38.71
CA TYR A 213 -47.18 0.62 -38.38
C TYR A 213 -46.68 1.96 -37.84
N ASP A 214 -47.34 3.05 -38.23
CA ASP A 214 -47.03 4.40 -37.77
C ASP A 214 -47.47 4.66 -36.31
N LYS A 215 -47.19 5.86 -35.79
CA LYS A 215 -47.63 6.29 -34.44
C LYS A 215 -49.15 6.27 -34.25
N LEU A 216 -49.93 6.25 -35.32
CA LEU A 216 -51.40 6.17 -35.31
C LEU A 216 -51.90 4.73 -35.47
N GLY A 217 -51.02 3.75 -35.66
CA GLY A 217 -51.34 2.34 -35.82
C GLY A 217 -51.71 1.92 -37.24
N TYR A 218 -51.32 2.68 -38.27
CA TYR A 218 -51.58 2.38 -39.69
C TYR A 218 -50.31 1.97 -40.44
N ASP A 219 -50.44 0.98 -41.32
CA ASP A 219 -49.35 0.53 -42.19
C ASP A 219 -49.03 1.56 -43.29
N HIS A 220 -48.02 1.27 -44.10
CA HIS A 220 -47.62 2.14 -45.22
C HIS A 220 -48.70 2.30 -46.32
N LEU A 221 -49.77 1.50 -46.27
CA LEU A 221 -50.93 1.59 -47.15
C LEU A 221 -52.11 2.33 -46.48
N GLY A 222 -51.96 2.75 -45.23
CA GLY A 222 -52.98 3.45 -44.46
C GLY A 222 -54.02 2.54 -43.80
N TYR A 223 -53.70 1.26 -43.55
CA TYR A 223 -54.59 0.29 -42.88
C TYR A 223 -54.08 -0.11 -41.49
N ASP A 224 -54.99 -0.25 -40.52
CA ASP A 224 -54.68 -0.72 -39.18
C ASP A 224 -54.36 -2.22 -39.14
N LYS A 225 -54.01 -2.74 -37.96
CA LYS A 225 -53.73 -4.17 -37.73
C LYS A 225 -54.90 -5.10 -38.07
N GLU A 226 -56.12 -4.57 -38.15
CA GLU A 226 -57.32 -5.30 -38.56
C GLU A 226 -57.61 -5.17 -40.06
N GLY A 227 -56.84 -4.37 -40.79
CA GLY A 227 -56.96 -4.14 -42.23
C GLY A 227 -57.95 -3.05 -42.61
N TYR A 228 -58.25 -2.08 -41.73
CA TYR A 228 -59.16 -0.96 -41.96
C TYR A 228 -58.45 0.39 -41.97
N ASN A 229 -58.85 1.29 -42.87
CA ASN A 229 -58.32 2.65 -42.93
C ASN A 229 -58.90 3.55 -41.82
N GLN A 230 -58.43 4.80 -41.74
CA GLN A 230 -58.92 5.79 -40.76
C GLN A 230 -60.44 6.05 -40.83
N GLU A 231 -61.06 5.77 -41.98
CA GLU A 231 -62.50 5.90 -42.19
C GLU A 231 -63.29 4.62 -41.84
N GLY A 232 -62.60 3.55 -41.44
CA GLY A 232 -63.19 2.26 -41.07
C GLY A 232 -63.50 1.33 -42.25
N PHE A 233 -62.89 1.55 -43.41
CA PHE A 233 -63.05 0.71 -44.61
C PHE A 233 -61.84 -0.18 -44.84
N ASN A 234 -62.07 -1.46 -45.19
CA ASN A 234 -61.00 -2.35 -45.60
C ASN A 234 -60.57 -2.11 -47.06
N LYS A 235 -59.53 -2.82 -47.52
CA LYS A 235 -59.03 -2.77 -48.91
C LYS A 235 -60.05 -3.10 -50.01
N PHE A 236 -61.25 -3.55 -49.64
CA PHE A 236 -62.37 -3.85 -50.54
C PHE A 236 -63.53 -2.85 -50.40
N ASN A 237 -63.32 -1.68 -49.76
CA ASN A 237 -64.34 -0.67 -49.46
C ASN A 237 -65.53 -1.19 -48.62
N LYS A 238 -65.33 -2.20 -47.77
CA LYS A 238 -66.36 -2.67 -46.81
C LYS A 238 -66.10 -2.13 -45.40
N LYS A 239 -67.16 -1.77 -44.66
CA LYS A 239 -67.06 -1.36 -43.24
C LYS A 239 -66.90 -2.56 -42.31
N LYS A 240 -66.25 -2.37 -41.16
CA LYS A 240 -66.06 -3.41 -40.12
C LYS A 240 -67.35 -4.16 -39.74
N ASN A 241 -68.48 -3.46 -39.71
CA ASN A 241 -69.79 -4.04 -39.35
C ASN A 241 -70.45 -4.84 -40.49
N GLU A 242 -69.99 -4.71 -41.73
CA GLU A 242 -70.53 -5.38 -42.91
C GLU A 242 -69.84 -6.73 -43.20
N VAL A 243 -68.68 -6.98 -42.57
CA VAL A 243 -67.89 -8.21 -42.77
C VAL A 243 -68.24 -9.28 -41.72
N LEU A 244 -68.74 -8.90 -40.55
CA LEU A 244 -69.17 -9.82 -39.48
C LEU A 244 -70.53 -10.49 -39.74
N SER A 245 -71.26 -10.04 -40.78
CA SER A 245 -72.60 -10.51 -41.12
C SER A 245 -72.66 -11.58 -42.22
N ASP A 246 -71.50 -12.04 -42.71
CA ASP A 246 -71.36 -13.17 -43.65
C ASP A 246 -70.78 -14.40 -42.92
#